data_AF-A0A6A6JPL8-F1
#
_entry.id   AF-A0A6A6JPL8-F1
#
_cell.length_a   1.000
_cell.length_b   1.000
_cell.length_c   1.000
_cell.angle_alpha   90.00
_cell.angle_beta   90.00
_cell.angle_gamma   90.00
#
_symmetry.space_group_name_H-M   'P 1'
#
loop_
_entity.id
_entity.type
_entity.pdbx_description
1 polymer ?
#
loop_
_entity_poly.entity_id
_entity_poly.type
_entity_poly.pdbx_seq_one_letter_code
_entity_poly.pdbx_strand_id
1 'polypeptide(L)'
;MTSATSSTRHLPKSKFHQNIASTPTESRIPKVPLHEAPPHENIHLEADAPSFLHPGHVIPPRNYPGIDTLIIVCCHAIFHPDPNQPSFPLCSPFDEKHWHLAPFQMSNPVTGKPGEHETFLAHITAGLDAPTTGSCAAKSLLVFSGGATKPSLTSLTEARSYYNAALALALSRGSNGGGHAKSLFDKGWILLEEYATDSFQNLLFSILRFRQATGAYPKQIRVITHAFKARRFLDLHAPAIAWPADRIRVQGIDPVMSRKEYEETCAGERRFGFEPWKQDPLGLGELLGGKRIQRGWRHSAVQELGANLEESVRQLLEGRMVDDLPWRVVEPQKNSMAED
;
A
#
# COMPACT_ATOMS: atom_id res chain seq x y z
N MET A 1 21.37 11.73 -59.08
CA MET A 1 20.20 12.34 -59.76
C MET A 1 19.15 11.26 -59.94
N THR A 2 17.98 11.44 -59.32
CA THR A 2 16.64 10.78 -59.49
C THR A 2 15.94 10.86 -58.13
N SER A 3 15.43 12.04 -57.77
CA SER A 3 14.01 12.46 -57.89
C SER A 3 13.07 11.68 -56.97
N ALA A 4 12.69 12.35 -55.89
CA ALA A 4 11.68 11.92 -54.92
C ALA A 4 10.27 12.28 -55.42
N THR A 5 9.32 11.36 -55.23
CA THR A 5 7.88 11.67 -55.34
C THR A 5 7.16 11.20 -54.09
N SER A 6 6.63 12.20 -53.36
CA SER A 6 5.77 12.11 -52.19
C SER A 6 4.39 11.56 -52.55
N SER A 7 3.86 10.64 -51.74
CA SER A 7 2.45 10.20 -51.79
C SER A 7 1.89 10.14 -50.37
N THR A 8 1.16 11.19 -50.00
CA THR A 8 0.37 11.31 -48.77
C THR A 8 -0.92 10.48 -48.89
N ARG A 9 -1.16 9.55 -47.95
CA ARG A 9 -2.46 8.87 -47.79
C ARG A 9 -3.35 9.67 -46.83
N HIS A 10 -4.44 10.22 -47.37
CA HIS A 10 -5.53 10.86 -46.63
C HIS A 10 -6.50 9.82 -46.06
N LEU A 11 -6.98 10.03 -44.83
CA LEU A 11 -8.14 9.36 -44.23
C LEU A 11 -9.46 10.05 -44.66
N PRO A 12 -10.57 9.32 -44.85
CA PRO A 12 -11.83 9.89 -45.34
C PRO A 12 -12.62 10.62 -44.24
N LYS A 13 -13.21 11.78 -44.59
CA LYS A 13 -14.11 12.58 -43.75
C LYS A 13 -15.57 12.16 -43.97
N SER A 14 -16.31 11.92 -42.88
CA SER A 14 -17.76 11.68 -42.91
C SER A 14 -18.53 13.00 -43.07
N LYS A 15 -19.55 13.00 -43.93
CA LYS A 15 -20.46 14.11 -44.24
C LYS A 15 -21.83 13.80 -43.66
N PHE A 16 -22.33 14.64 -42.75
CA PHE A 16 -23.77 14.80 -42.53
C PHE A 16 -24.09 16.26 -42.22
N HIS A 17 -24.57 16.97 -43.24
CA HIS A 17 -25.36 18.19 -43.13
C HIS A 17 -26.62 17.96 -43.95
N GLN A 18 -27.79 18.22 -43.37
CA GLN A 18 -28.97 18.60 -44.13
C GLN A 18 -29.55 19.88 -43.51
N ASN A 19 -29.56 20.93 -44.33
CA ASN A 19 -30.31 22.17 -44.16
C ASN A 19 -31.70 21.98 -44.77
N ILE A 20 -32.72 22.63 -44.21
CA ILE A 20 -33.86 23.14 -44.99
C ILE A 20 -34.11 24.59 -44.56
N ALA A 21 -34.14 25.47 -45.55
CA ALA A 21 -34.37 26.91 -45.47
C ALA A 21 -35.85 27.26 -45.75
N SER A 22 -36.29 28.48 -45.38
CA SER A 22 -37.11 29.40 -46.20
C SER A 22 -37.41 30.74 -45.47
N THR A 23 -37.26 31.85 -46.21
CA THR A 23 -37.61 33.28 -45.97
C THR A 23 -39.14 33.56 -46.14
N PRO A 24 -39.73 34.79 -46.06
CA PRO A 24 -39.28 36.13 -45.59
C PRO A 24 -40.28 36.95 -44.67
N THR A 25 -39.70 37.93 -43.96
CA THR A 25 -40.09 39.34 -43.64
C THR A 25 -41.55 39.87 -43.51
N GLU A 26 -41.87 40.50 -42.36
CA GLU A 26 -42.48 41.85 -42.12
C GLU A 26 -42.48 42.09 -40.59
N SER A 27 -42.28 43.25 -39.94
CA SER A 27 -41.99 44.63 -40.30
C SER A 27 -41.41 45.40 -39.07
N ARG A 28 -40.58 46.42 -39.35
CA ARG A 28 -40.15 47.62 -38.60
C ARG A 28 -40.09 47.68 -37.05
N ILE A 29 -38.88 48.01 -36.56
CA ILE A 29 -38.47 48.45 -35.20
C ILE A 29 -38.78 49.95 -34.98
N PRO A 30 -38.98 50.40 -33.72
CA PRO A 30 -38.15 51.53 -33.25
C PRO A 30 -37.45 51.25 -31.89
N LYS A 31 -36.20 51.73 -31.80
CA LYS A 31 -35.26 51.61 -30.66
C LYS A 31 -35.67 52.53 -29.50
N VAL A 32 -35.61 52.05 -28.24
CA VAL A 32 -35.52 52.86 -27.01
C VAL A 32 -34.71 52.07 -25.95
N PRO A 33 -33.90 52.72 -25.07
CA PRO A 33 -32.67 52.19 -24.47
C PRO A 33 -32.83 51.40 -23.16
N LEU A 34 -31.71 50.79 -22.73
CA LEU A 34 -31.49 50.19 -21.40
C LEU A 34 -32.12 51.04 -20.30
N HIS A 35 -33.09 50.46 -19.59
CA HIS A 35 -33.58 50.92 -18.30
C HIS A 35 -33.67 49.73 -17.34
N GLU A 36 -33.23 49.98 -16.10
CA GLU A 36 -33.17 49.06 -14.97
C GLU A 36 -34.46 48.26 -14.76
N ALA A 37 -34.31 46.97 -14.45
CA ALA A 37 -35.42 46.14 -14.00
C ALA A 37 -35.86 46.57 -12.57
N PRO A 38 -37.17 46.61 -12.29
CA PRO A 38 -37.75 47.12 -11.06
C PRO A 38 -37.44 46.20 -9.85
N PRO A 39 -37.55 46.70 -8.61
CA PRO A 39 -37.22 45.92 -7.42
C PRO A 39 -38.21 44.77 -7.28
N HIS A 40 -37.70 43.54 -7.28
CA HIS A 40 -38.50 42.38 -6.93
C HIS A 40 -38.86 42.48 -5.44
N GLU A 41 -40.16 42.62 -5.18
CA GLU A 41 -40.75 42.51 -3.85
C GLU A 41 -40.31 41.20 -3.20
N ASN A 42 -39.78 41.30 -1.99
CA ASN A 42 -39.47 40.16 -1.13
C ASN A 42 -40.76 39.42 -0.78
N ILE A 43 -41.14 38.45 -1.62
CA ILE A 43 -42.05 37.40 -1.20
C ILE A 43 -41.24 36.50 -0.27
N HIS A 44 -41.34 36.78 1.03
CA HIS A 44 -40.97 35.84 2.09
C HIS A 44 -41.82 34.58 1.92
N LEU A 45 -41.34 33.63 1.11
CA LEU A 45 -41.68 32.24 1.28
C LEU A 45 -41.00 31.81 2.57
N GLU A 46 -41.74 31.81 3.68
CA GLU A 46 -41.37 31.06 4.87
C GLU A 46 -41.17 29.61 4.44
N ALA A 47 -39.91 29.24 4.21
CA ALA A 47 -39.49 27.87 4.07
C ALA A 47 -39.53 27.24 5.47
N ASP A 48 -40.74 26.98 5.96
CA ASP A 48 -40.99 26.13 7.13
C ASP A 48 -40.82 24.65 6.72
N ALA A 49 -39.72 24.36 6.02
CA ALA A 49 -39.26 23.01 5.76
C ALA A 49 -38.46 22.62 7.00
N PRO A 50 -38.96 21.71 7.87
CA PRO A 50 -38.17 21.24 8.99
C PRO A 50 -36.85 20.71 8.43
N SER A 51 -35.73 21.20 8.94
CA SER A 51 -34.42 20.69 8.57
C SER A 51 -34.44 19.19 8.84
N PHE A 52 -34.48 18.39 7.78
CA PHE A 52 -34.41 16.95 7.90
C PHE A 52 -32.98 16.62 8.32
N LEU A 53 -32.77 16.58 9.64
CA LEU A 53 -31.56 16.07 10.24
C LEU A 53 -31.46 14.60 9.86
N HIS A 54 -30.67 14.30 8.83
CA HIS A 54 -30.31 12.93 8.52
C HIS A 54 -29.74 12.31 9.80
N PRO A 55 -30.38 11.27 10.38
CA PRO A 55 -29.76 10.54 11.47
C PRO A 55 -28.39 10.08 10.96
N GLY A 56 -27.35 10.26 11.78
CA GLY A 56 -25.99 9.93 11.38
C GLY A 56 -25.97 8.56 10.73
N HIS A 57 -25.60 8.49 9.45
CA HIS A 57 -25.52 7.23 8.74
C HIS A 57 -24.46 6.37 9.46
N VAL A 58 -24.91 5.39 10.23
CA VAL A 58 -24.04 4.38 10.80
C VAL A 58 -23.57 3.52 9.64
N ILE A 59 -22.37 3.80 9.12
CA ILE A 59 -21.72 2.90 8.18
C ILE A 59 -21.44 1.63 8.98
N PRO A 60 -22.10 0.49 8.66
CA PRO A 60 -21.85 -0.74 9.39
C PRO A 60 -20.36 -1.07 9.32
N PRO A 61 -19.76 -1.54 10.44
CA PRO A 61 -18.35 -1.89 10.43
C PRO A 61 -18.09 -2.92 9.34
N ARG A 62 -16.94 -2.77 8.66
CA ARG A 62 -16.54 -3.70 7.59
C ARG A 62 -16.52 -5.12 8.14
N ASN A 63 -17.18 -6.03 7.44
CA ASN A 63 -17.17 -7.44 7.76
C ASN A 63 -16.18 -8.17 6.85
N TYR A 64 -15.37 -9.05 7.43
CA TYR A 64 -14.35 -9.83 6.71
C TYR A 64 -14.65 -11.34 6.79
N PRO A 65 -15.82 -11.80 6.32
CA PRO A 65 -16.21 -13.20 6.45
C PRO A 65 -15.27 -14.09 5.63
N GLY A 66 -14.69 -15.10 6.28
CA GLY A 66 -13.83 -16.09 5.61
C GLY A 66 -12.43 -15.58 5.22
N ILE A 67 -12.07 -14.35 5.58
CA ILE A 67 -10.69 -13.87 5.45
C ILE A 67 -9.85 -14.54 6.55
N ASP A 68 -8.82 -15.26 6.14
CA ASP A 68 -7.89 -15.92 7.06
C ASP A 68 -6.43 -15.80 6.62
N THR A 69 -6.16 -15.18 5.47
CA THR A 69 -4.82 -15.04 4.91
C THR A 69 -4.37 -13.59 4.95
N LEU A 70 -3.19 -13.34 5.52
CA LEU A 70 -2.52 -12.05 5.53
C LEU A 70 -1.43 -12.01 4.45
N ILE A 71 -1.50 -11.03 3.55
CA ILE A 71 -0.47 -10.72 2.58
C ILE A 71 0.24 -9.45 3.05
N ILE A 72 1.56 -9.52 3.20
CA ILE A 72 2.37 -8.39 3.66
C ILE A 72 3.26 -7.96 2.51
N VAL A 73 3.20 -6.70 2.09
CA VAL A 73 4.24 -6.09 1.26
C VAL A 73 5.11 -5.24 2.18
N CYS A 74 6.35 -5.69 2.38
CA CYS A 74 7.33 -4.95 3.18
C CYS A 74 7.85 -3.76 2.38
N CYS A 75 7.62 -2.55 2.89
CA CYS A 75 8.09 -1.34 2.23
C CYS A 75 9.55 -1.04 2.60
N HIS A 76 10.26 -0.41 1.67
CA HIS A 76 11.69 -0.11 1.77
C HIS A 76 12.12 1.21 1.10
N ALA A 77 11.17 2.01 0.62
CA ALA A 77 11.39 3.25 -0.13
C ALA A 77 10.14 4.15 -0.06
N ILE A 78 10.27 5.40 -0.53
CA ILE A 78 9.15 6.35 -0.54
C ILE A 78 8.88 6.84 -1.96
N PHE A 79 7.68 6.59 -2.48
CA PHE A 79 7.18 7.24 -3.69
C PHE A 79 6.54 8.59 -3.33
N HIS A 80 7.15 9.68 -3.76
CA HIS A 80 6.78 11.04 -3.35
C HIS A 80 5.48 11.61 -3.92
N PRO A 81 5.08 11.32 -5.18
CA PRO A 81 3.89 11.93 -5.77
C PRO A 81 2.64 11.75 -4.90
N ASP A 82 1.95 12.86 -4.63
CA ASP A 82 0.72 12.92 -3.84
C ASP A 82 -0.50 12.77 -4.74
N PRO A 83 -1.37 11.76 -4.52
CA PRO A 83 -2.56 11.51 -5.34
C PRO A 83 -3.58 12.65 -5.35
N ASN A 84 -3.49 13.60 -4.42
CA ASN A 84 -4.39 14.76 -4.37
C ASN A 84 -3.92 15.92 -5.29
N GLN A 85 -2.70 15.84 -5.84
CA GLN A 85 -2.17 16.88 -6.71
C GLN A 85 -2.66 16.70 -8.16
N PRO A 86 -3.03 17.78 -8.88
CA PRO A 86 -3.41 17.69 -10.29
C PRO A 86 -2.33 17.12 -11.20
N SER A 87 -1.06 17.21 -10.80
CA SER A 87 0.09 16.67 -11.53
C SER A 87 0.28 15.16 -11.35
N PHE A 88 -0.41 14.53 -10.39
CA PHE A 88 -0.22 13.10 -10.07
C PHE A 88 -0.36 12.16 -11.27
N PRO A 89 -1.34 12.32 -12.19
CA PRO A 89 -1.43 11.47 -13.38
C PRO A 89 -0.22 11.56 -14.32
N LEU A 90 0.62 12.59 -14.20
CA LEU A 90 1.85 12.78 -14.97
C LEU A 90 3.07 12.12 -14.31
N CYS A 91 2.94 11.68 -13.06
CA CYS A 91 4.03 11.09 -12.29
C CYS A 91 4.07 9.56 -12.48
N SER A 92 4.84 9.10 -13.47
CA SER A 92 5.06 7.66 -13.67
C SER A 92 5.81 7.05 -12.49
N PRO A 93 5.34 5.94 -11.91
CA PRO A 93 6.07 5.25 -10.85
C PRO A 93 7.26 4.45 -11.39
N PHE A 94 7.43 4.33 -12.71
CA PHE A 94 8.62 3.74 -13.34
C PHE A 94 9.78 4.73 -13.44
N ASP A 95 9.55 6.01 -13.15
CA ASP A 95 10.59 7.03 -13.14
C ASP A 95 11.25 7.11 -11.76
N GLU A 96 12.54 6.75 -11.70
CA GLU A 96 13.32 6.68 -10.45
C GLU A 96 13.29 7.99 -9.67
N LYS A 97 13.20 9.15 -10.35
CA LYS A 97 13.23 10.47 -9.70
C LYS A 97 12.06 10.73 -8.75
N HIS A 98 10.97 9.97 -8.89
CA HIS A 98 9.81 10.07 -8.02
C HIS A 98 9.96 9.23 -6.75
N TRP A 99 11.04 8.45 -6.64
CA TRP A 99 11.32 7.59 -5.51
C TRP A 99 12.50 8.11 -4.69
N HIS A 100 12.33 8.13 -3.38
CA HIS A 100 13.45 8.22 -2.46
C HIS A 100 14.02 6.83 -2.22
N LEU A 101 15.18 6.59 -2.83
CA LEU A 101 15.94 5.34 -2.74
C LEU A 101 17.19 5.55 -1.87
N ALA A 102 17.57 4.53 -1.10
CA ALA A 102 18.89 4.47 -0.50
C ALA A 102 19.96 4.34 -1.59
N PRO A 103 21.23 4.74 -1.33
CA PRO A 103 22.26 4.73 -2.37
C PRO A 103 22.45 3.38 -3.07
N PHE A 104 22.34 2.26 -2.33
CA PHE A 104 22.47 0.92 -2.91
C PHE A 104 21.24 0.48 -3.72
N GLN A 105 20.10 1.17 -3.59
CA GLN A 105 18.86 0.89 -4.31
C GLN A 105 18.76 1.66 -5.63
N MET A 106 19.58 2.69 -5.83
CA MET A 106 19.57 3.51 -7.04
C MET A 106 20.09 2.73 -8.25
N SER A 107 19.70 3.17 -9.45
CA SER A 107 20.31 2.67 -10.67
C SER A 107 21.81 2.97 -10.71
N ASN A 108 22.56 2.09 -11.37
CA ASN A 108 23.98 2.27 -11.60
C ASN A 108 24.26 2.10 -13.09
N PRO A 109 24.49 3.20 -13.84
CA PRO A 109 24.80 3.15 -15.26
C PRO A 109 26.07 2.38 -15.60
N VAL A 110 27.03 2.29 -14.67
CA VAL A 110 28.31 1.59 -14.88
C VAL A 110 28.11 0.08 -14.86
N THR A 111 27.28 -0.43 -13.94
CA THR A 111 26.97 -1.87 -13.85
C THR A 111 25.74 -2.28 -14.65
N GLY A 112 24.96 -1.30 -15.14
CA GLY A 112 23.68 -1.54 -15.79
C GLY A 112 22.56 -1.94 -14.83
N LYS A 113 22.77 -1.80 -13.51
CA LYS A 113 21.77 -2.10 -12.49
C LYS A 113 20.59 -1.11 -12.62
N PRO A 114 19.34 -1.57 -12.81
CA PRO A 114 18.17 -0.71 -12.72
C PRO A 114 17.88 -0.32 -11.26
N GLY A 115 17.17 0.79 -11.07
CA GLY A 115 16.72 1.19 -9.74
C GLY A 115 15.75 0.19 -9.12
N GLU A 116 15.82 0.01 -7.80
CA GLU A 116 14.96 -0.94 -7.10
C GLU A 116 13.49 -0.49 -7.04
N HIS A 117 13.15 0.72 -7.47
CA HIS A 117 11.75 1.14 -7.64
C HIS A 117 10.97 0.19 -8.56
N GLU A 118 11.62 -0.38 -9.59
CA GLU A 118 11.00 -1.42 -10.43
C GLU A 118 10.69 -2.70 -9.64
N THR A 119 11.58 -3.05 -8.70
CA THR A 119 11.37 -4.20 -7.80
C THR A 119 10.23 -3.93 -6.83
N PHE A 120 10.13 -2.71 -6.29
CA PHE A 120 9.01 -2.32 -5.43
C PHE A 120 7.68 -2.30 -6.19
N LEU A 121 7.67 -1.90 -7.46
CA LEU A 121 6.50 -2.04 -8.32
C LEU A 121 6.10 -3.51 -8.54
N ALA A 122 7.08 -4.42 -8.66
CA ALA A 122 6.82 -5.85 -8.72
C ALA A 122 6.26 -6.39 -7.39
N HIS A 123 6.76 -5.91 -6.24
CA HIS A 123 6.21 -6.24 -4.92
C HIS A 123 4.75 -5.76 -4.79
N ILE A 124 4.48 -4.51 -5.19
CA ILE A 124 3.13 -3.93 -5.19
C ILE A 124 2.20 -4.76 -6.08
N THR A 125 2.63 -5.08 -7.30
CA THR A 125 1.84 -5.88 -8.25
C THR A 125 1.52 -7.27 -7.67
N ALA A 126 2.54 -7.97 -7.13
CA ALA A 126 2.34 -9.26 -6.46
C ALA A 126 1.37 -9.18 -5.28
N GLY A 127 1.40 -8.07 -4.52
CA GLY A 127 0.46 -7.81 -3.43
C GLY A 127 -0.98 -7.58 -3.91
N LEU A 128 -1.16 -6.85 -5.02
CA LEU A 128 -2.49 -6.57 -5.60
C LEU A 128 -3.11 -7.80 -6.27
N ASP A 129 -2.29 -8.66 -6.87
CA ASP A 129 -2.75 -9.88 -7.54
C ASP A 129 -3.16 -10.97 -6.52
N ALA A 130 -2.61 -10.91 -5.30
CA ALA A 130 -2.82 -11.92 -4.28
C ALA A 130 -4.27 -12.10 -3.80
N PRO A 131 -5.06 -11.02 -3.56
CA PRO A 131 -6.48 -11.15 -3.21
C PRO A 131 -7.40 -11.51 -4.39
N THR A 132 -6.91 -11.42 -5.64
CA THR A 132 -7.72 -11.63 -6.85
C THR A 132 -7.43 -12.93 -7.59
N THR A 133 -6.26 -13.53 -7.38
CA THR A 133 -5.83 -14.71 -8.14
C THR A 133 -5.30 -15.84 -7.23
N GLY A 134 -5.47 -17.08 -7.70
CA GLY A 134 -4.97 -18.29 -7.02
C GLY A 134 -5.80 -18.76 -5.82
N SER A 135 -5.25 -19.71 -5.07
CA SER A 135 -5.93 -20.41 -3.97
C SER A 135 -6.28 -19.51 -2.76
N CYS A 136 -5.72 -18.30 -2.71
CA CYS A 136 -5.95 -17.31 -1.65
C CYS A 136 -6.93 -16.19 -2.10
N ALA A 137 -7.44 -16.25 -3.33
CA ALA A 137 -8.40 -15.28 -3.84
C ALA A 137 -9.65 -15.22 -2.97
N ALA A 138 -10.15 -14.01 -2.70
CA ALA A 138 -11.29 -13.76 -1.82
C ALA A 138 -11.16 -14.17 -0.33
N LYS A 139 -9.99 -14.64 0.12
CA LYS A 139 -9.71 -14.97 1.54
C LYS A 139 -8.54 -14.19 2.13
N SER A 140 -8.03 -13.20 1.40
CA SER A 140 -6.81 -12.48 1.72
C SER A 140 -7.03 -11.00 1.97
N LEU A 141 -6.30 -10.44 2.93
CA LEU A 141 -6.09 -8.99 3.07
C LEU A 141 -4.65 -8.63 2.75
N LEU A 142 -4.48 -7.58 1.96
CA LEU A 142 -3.18 -6.98 1.68
C LEU A 142 -2.88 -5.90 2.73
N VAL A 143 -1.68 -5.95 3.29
CA VAL A 143 -1.11 -4.89 4.13
C VAL A 143 0.15 -4.37 3.47
N PHE A 144 0.17 -3.09 3.10
CA PHE A 144 1.43 -2.37 2.89
C PHE A 144 1.95 -1.95 4.27
N SER A 145 3.19 -2.32 4.59
CA SER A 145 3.75 -2.13 5.93
C SER A 145 5.07 -1.39 5.89
N GLY A 146 5.12 -0.27 6.62
CA GLY A 146 6.25 0.63 6.72
C GLY A 146 5.82 2.04 7.14
N GLY A 147 6.43 2.57 8.20
CA GLY A 147 6.16 3.89 8.75
C GLY A 147 6.93 5.02 8.09
N ALA A 148 6.93 6.19 8.71
CA ALA A 148 7.68 7.37 8.24
C ALA A 148 9.17 7.26 8.64
N THR A 149 9.91 6.34 8.00
CA THR A 149 11.29 5.98 8.36
C THR A 149 12.33 7.06 8.02
N LYS A 150 11.92 8.11 7.31
CA LYS A 150 12.75 9.25 6.90
C LYS A 150 12.18 10.57 7.46
N PRO A 151 12.06 10.71 8.79
CA PRO A 151 11.38 11.85 9.41
C PRO A 151 12.03 13.21 9.10
N SER A 152 13.33 13.23 8.77
CA SER A 152 14.04 14.43 8.31
C SER A 152 13.68 14.87 6.89
N LEU A 153 13.13 13.97 6.08
CA LEU A 153 12.78 14.21 4.68
C LEU A 153 11.27 14.44 4.52
N THR A 154 10.44 13.59 5.14
CA THR A 154 8.99 13.61 4.95
C THR A 154 8.26 12.90 6.09
N SER A 155 7.02 13.32 6.36
CA SER A 155 6.08 12.60 7.22
C SER A 155 5.33 11.49 6.48
N LEU A 156 5.51 11.37 5.16
CA LEU A 156 4.89 10.32 4.35
C LEU A 156 5.43 8.95 4.77
N THR A 157 4.53 8.06 5.16
CA THR A 157 4.88 6.68 5.52
C THR A 157 5.20 5.88 4.26
N GLU A 158 6.10 4.91 4.38
CA GLU A 158 6.42 4.03 3.27
C GLU A 158 5.17 3.27 2.78
N ALA A 159 4.33 2.78 3.70
CA ALA A 159 3.07 2.11 3.38
C ALA A 159 2.11 2.98 2.57
N ARG A 160 1.89 4.24 2.96
CA ARG A 160 1.08 5.18 2.20
C ARG A 160 1.69 5.45 0.82
N SER A 161 3.00 5.63 0.77
CA SER A 161 3.70 5.89 -0.49
C SER A 161 3.58 4.71 -1.46
N TYR A 162 3.58 3.46 -0.99
CA TYR A 162 3.38 2.28 -1.82
C TYR A 162 1.95 2.20 -2.35
N TYR A 163 0.96 2.58 -1.55
CA TYR A 163 -0.41 2.73 -2.05
C TYR A 163 -0.52 3.83 -3.11
N ASN A 164 0.15 4.97 -2.93
CA ASN A 164 0.22 6.01 -3.95
C ASN A 164 0.87 5.50 -5.24
N ALA A 165 1.98 4.75 -5.14
CA ALA A 165 2.63 4.12 -6.29
C ALA A 165 1.69 3.11 -6.98
N ALA A 166 0.87 2.37 -6.23
CA ALA A 166 -0.13 1.47 -6.78
C ALA A 166 -1.22 2.22 -7.59
N LEU A 167 -1.65 3.39 -7.13
CA LEU A 167 -2.56 4.26 -7.87
C LEU A 167 -1.92 4.79 -9.16
N ALA A 168 -0.68 5.28 -9.08
CA ALA A 168 0.08 5.75 -10.25
C ALA A 168 0.32 4.62 -11.25
N LEU A 169 0.56 3.40 -10.77
CA LEU A 169 0.70 2.20 -11.61
C LEU A 169 -0.60 1.89 -12.34
N ALA A 170 -1.75 1.99 -11.67
CA ALA A 170 -3.05 1.80 -12.30
C ALA A 170 -3.32 2.84 -13.41
N LEU A 171 -3.00 4.12 -13.14
CA LEU A 171 -3.13 5.20 -14.12
C LEU A 171 -2.23 4.99 -15.34
N SER A 172 -0.96 4.61 -15.13
CA SER A 172 -0.02 4.33 -16.23
C SER A 172 -0.44 3.13 -17.10
N ARG A 173 -1.27 2.22 -16.57
CA ARG A 173 -1.92 1.13 -17.31
C ARG A 173 -3.25 1.53 -17.95
N GLY A 174 -3.61 2.81 -17.94
CA GLY A 174 -4.83 3.33 -18.56
C GLY A 174 -6.11 3.13 -17.75
N SER A 175 -6.01 2.79 -16.46
CA SER A 175 -7.19 2.66 -15.60
C SER A 175 -7.64 4.04 -15.11
N ASN A 176 -8.89 4.42 -15.38
CA ASN A 176 -9.48 5.64 -14.82
C ASN A 176 -9.76 5.48 -13.31
N GLY A 177 -9.72 6.59 -12.56
CA GLY A 177 -10.15 6.61 -11.15
C GLY A 177 -9.30 5.79 -10.16
N GLY A 178 -8.03 5.52 -10.47
CA GLY A 178 -7.13 4.76 -9.61
C GLY A 178 -7.25 3.23 -9.73
N GLY A 179 -8.13 2.74 -10.62
CA GLY A 179 -8.20 1.35 -11.05
C GLY A 179 -8.36 0.32 -9.93
N HIS A 180 -7.71 -0.82 -10.10
CA HIS A 180 -7.87 -1.97 -9.22
C HIS A 180 -7.42 -1.69 -7.77
N ALA A 181 -6.30 -0.99 -7.59
CA ALA A 181 -5.78 -0.62 -6.27
C ALA A 181 -6.78 0.24 -5.48
N LYS A 182 -7.36 1.27 -6.11
CA LYS A 182 -8.39 2.11 -5.48
C LYS A 182 -9.63 1.30 -5.10
N SER A 183 -10.10 0.43 -5.99
CA SER A 183 -11.26 -0.43 -5.73
C SER A 183 -11.05 -1.34 -4.53
N LEU A 184 -9.88 -2.00 -4.43
CA LEU A 184 -9.56 -2.84 -3.29
C LEU A 184 -9.44 -2.03 -1.98
N PHE A 185 -8.82 -0.86 -2.02
CA PHE A 185 -8.68 0.01 -0.85
C PHE A 185 -10.03 0.51 -0.33
N ASP A 186 -10.92 0.96 -1.22
CA ASP A 186 -12.27 1.43 -0.85
C ASP A 186 -13.11 0.33 -0.22
N LYS A 187 -12.97 -0.90 -0.73
CA LYS A 187 -13.60 -2.11 -0.16
C LYS A 187 -12.96 -2.55 1.15
N GLY A 188 -11.79 -2.02 1.53
CA GLY A 188 -11.04 -2.40 2.73
C GLY A 188 -10.18 -3.64 2.59
N TRP A 189 -9.89 -4.07 1.37
CA TRP A 189 -9.06 -5.24 1.07
C TRP A 189 -7.56 -4.92 1.09
N ILE A 190 -7.24 -3.63 1.06
CA ILE A 190 -5.90 -3.09 1.31
C ILE A 190 -5.97 -2.31 2.62
N LEU A 191 -5.08 -2.66 3.55
CA LEU A 191 -4.82 -1.94 4.77
C LEU A 191 -3.42 -1.35 4.71
N LEU A 192 -3.21 -0.30 5.49
CA LEU A 192 -1.91 0.32 5.68
C LEU A 192 -1.50 0.13 7.14
N GLU A 193 -0.26 -0.30 7.31
CA GLU A 193 0.43 -0.38 8.59
C GLU A 193 1.57 0.66 8.53
N GLU A 194 1.42 1.72 9.32
CA GLU A 194 2.18 2.97 9.17
C GLU A 194 3.17 3.23 10.32
N TYR A 195 3.49 2.20 11.13
CA TYR A 195 4.37 2.30 12.30
C TYR A 195 5.69 1.53 12.13
N ALA A 196 5.76 0.51 11.29
CA ALA A 196 6.95 -0.32 11.21
C ALA A 196 8.19 0.43 10.72
N THR A 197 9.31 0.27 11.45
CA THR A 197 10.61 0.88 11.14
C THR A 197 11.66 -0.14 10.74
N ASP A 198 11.32 -1.44 10.78
CA ASP A 198 12.18 -2.54 10.37
C ASP A 198 11.37 -3.77 9.94
N SER A 199 12.07 -4.82 9.49
CA SER A 199 11.46 -6.06 9.01
C SER A 199 10.74 -6.89 10.07
N PHE A 200 11.14 -6.83 11.34
CA PHE A 200 10.45 -7.54 12.41
C PHE A 200 9.10 -6.88 12.66
N GLN A 201 9.11 -5.55 12.76
CA GLN A 201 7.89 -4.75 12.90
C GLN A 201 6.99 -4.89 11.68
N ASN A 202 7.54 -5.00 10.46
CA ASN A 202 6.73 -5.26 9.28
C ASN A 202 5.90 -6.55 9.40
N LEU A 203 6.46 -7.60 10.00
CA LEU A 203 5.75 -8.83 10.27
C LEU A 203 4.73 -8.65 11.40
N LEU A 204 5.21 -8.28 12.59
CA LEU A 204 4.37 -8.23 13.79
C LEU A 204 3.23 -7.22 13.63
N PHE A 205 3.52 -5.99 13.22
CA PHE A 205 2.49 -4.95 13.14
C PHE A 205 1.46 -5.22 12.04
N SER A 206 1.85 -5.90 10.96
CA SER A 206 0.87 -6.36 9.95
C SER A 206 -0.08 -7.41 10.50
N ILE A 207 0.40 -8.34 11.34
CA ILE A 207 -0.44 -9.32 12.05
C ILE A 207 -1.45 -8.59 12.95
N LEU A 208 -0.97 -7.59 13.71
CA LEU A 208 -1.83 -6.80 14.60
C LEU A 208 -2.85 -5.97 13.80
N ARG A 209 -2.42 -5.39 12.68
CA ARG A 209 -3.29 -4.61 11.79
C ARG A 209 -4.40 -5.48 11.20
N PHE A 210 -4.08 -6.71 10.83
CA PHE A 210 -5.06 -7.71 10.41
C PHE A 210 -6.05 -8.05 11.55
N ARG A 211 -5.54 -8.29 12.76
CA ARG A 211 -6.37 -8.59 13.94
C ARG A 211 -7.32 -7.45 14.33
N GLN A 212 -6.85 -6.21 14.22
CA GLN A 212 -7.66 -5.02 14.44
C GLN A 212 -8.77 -4.86 13.40
N ALA A 213 -8.50 -5.22 12.14
CA ALA A 213 -9.48 -5.11 11.06
C ALA A 213 -10.52 -6.24 11.09
N THR A 214 -10.09 -7.48 11.34
CA THR A 214 -10.93 -8.68 11.17
C THR A 214 -11.48 -9.25 12.47
N GLY A 215 -10.92 -8.87 13.62
CA GLY A 215 -11.25 -9.48 14.90
C GLY A 215 -10.54 -10.82 15.18
N ALA A 216 -9.80 -11.37 14.21
CA ALA A 216 -9.08 -12.65 14.36
C ALA A 216 -7.62 -12.54 13.87
N TYR A 217 -6.75 -13.42 14.37
CA TYR A 217 -5.39 -13.55 13.84
C TYR A 217 -5.39 -14.32 12.52
N PRO A 218 -4.48 -14.02 11.56
CA PRO A 218 -4.43 -14.74 10.31
C PRO A 218 -4.02 -16.20 10.53
N LYS A 219 -4.61 -17.12 9.77
CA LYS A 219 -4.20 -18.53 9.73
C LYS A 219 -2.99 -18.76 8.84
N GLN A 220 -2.79 -17.90 7.84
CA GLN A 220 -1.69 -18.00 6.87
C GLN A 220 -1.10 -16.62 6.61
N ILE A 221 0.22 -16.55 6.53
CA ILE A 221 0.95 -15.33 6.17
C ILE A 221 1.75 -15.57 4.88
N ARG A 222 1.64 -14.64 3.94
CA ARG A 222 2.59 -14.52 2.83
C ARG A 222 3.27 -13.16 2.89
N VAL A 223 4.59 -13.18 3.05
CA VAL A 223 5.45 -11.98 3.05
C VAL A 223 6.02 -11.78 1.66
N ILE A 224 5.80 -10.61 1.06
CA ILE A 224 6.38 -10.17 -0.19
C ILE A 224 7.50 -9.19 0.16
N THR A 225 8.73 -9.58 -0.17
CA THR A 225 9.96 -8.80 0.10
C THR A 225 11.08 -9.31 -0.82
N HIS A 226 12.30 -8.84 -0.64
CA HIS A 226 13.48 -9.37 -1.32
C HIS A 226 13.72 -10.84 -0.94
N ALA A 227 14.04 -11.70 -1.90
CA ALA A 227 14.32 -13.11 -1.67
C ALA A 227 15.53 -13.32 -0.76
N PHE A 228 16.57 -12.49 -0.87
CA PHE A 228 17.72 -12.55 0.03
C PHE A 228 17.39 -12.25 1.51
N LYS A 229 16.20 -11.68 1.83
CA LYS A 229 15.71 -11.47 3.20
C LYS A 229 14.89 -12.63 3.74
N ALA A 230 14.55 -13.63 2.92
CA ALA A 230 13.59 -14.68 3.28
C ALA A 230 13.97 -15.42 4.57
N ARG A 231 15.25 -15.80 4.70
CA ARG A 231 15.76 -16.48 5.90
C ARG A 231 15.56 -15.66 7.17
N ARG A 232 15.70 -14.33 7.10
CA ARG A 232 15.50 -13.48 8.27
C ARG A 232 14.06 -13.55 8.79
N PHE A 233 13.08 -13.60 7.89
CA PHE A 233 11.68 -13.75 8.28
C PHE A 233 11.38 -15.14 8.83
N LEU A 234 11.84 -16.19 8.15
CA LEU A 234 11.49 -17.57 8.47
C LEU A 234 12.30 -18.15 9.63
N ASP A 235 13.60 -17.86 9.70
CA ASP A 235 14.52 -18.46 10.68
C ASP A 235 14.61 -17.62 11.97
N LEU A 236 14.28 -16.32 11.93
CA LEU A 236 14.45 -15.41 13.07
C LEU A 236 13.13 -14.74 13.49
N HIS A 237 12.49 -13.94 12.63
CA HIS A 237 11.34 -13.11 13.05
C HIS A 237 10.11 -13.93 13.42
N ALA A 238 9.72 -14.89 12.58
CA ALA A 238 8.58 -15.76 12.87
C ALA A 238 8.82 -16.59 14.15
N PRO A 239 9.98 -17.25 14.34
CA PRO A 239 10.30 -17.92 15.60
C PRO A 239 10.32 -17.00 16.82
N ALA A 240 10.80 -15.75 16.69
CA ALA A 240 10.86 -14.79 17.79
C ALA A 240 9.47 -14.43 18.34
N ILE A 241 8.43 -14.48 17.51
CA ILE A 241 7.03 -14.31 17.92
C ILE A 241 6.28 -15.66 18.02
N ALA A 242 7.00 -16.79 18.00
CA ALA A 242 6.46 -18.14 17.99
C ALA A 242 5.34 -18.37 16.95
N TRP A 243 5.49 -17.79 15.76
CA TRP A 243 4.58 -18.03 14.65
C TRP A 243 4.81 -19.45 14.09
N PRO A 244 3.75 -20.24 13.84
CA PRO A 244 3.90 -21.59 13.30
C PRO A 244 4.58 -21.60 11.92
N ALA A 245 5.61 -22.42 11.76
CA ALA A 245 6.45 -22.45 10.55
C ALA A 245 5.68 -22.87 9.29
N ASP A 246 4.61 -23.66 9.44
CA ASP A 246 3.72 -24.09 8.35
C ASP A 246 2.68 -23.02 7.95
N ARG A 247 2.60 -21.92 8.71
CA ARG A 247 1.64 -20.81 8.52
C ARG A 247 2.28 -19.53 8.03
N ILE A 248 3.53 -19.57 7.56
CA ILE A 248 4.22 -18.42 6.97
C ILE A 248 5.04 -18.83 5.75
N ARG A 249 4.98 -18.02 4.70
CA ARG A 249 5.79 -18.18 3.49
C ARG A 249 6.33 -16.83 3.03
N VAL A 250 7.47 -16.84 2.37
CA VAL A 250 8.05 -15.66 1.72
C VAL A 250 7.94 -15.82 0.20
N GLN A 251 7.31 -14.85 -0.46
CA GLN A 251 7.39 -14.64 -1.89
C GLN A 251 8.51 -13.61 -2.16
N GLY A 252 9.72 -14.13 -2.39
CA GLY A 252 10.91 -13.34 -2.64
C GLY A 252 10.97 -12.79 -4.06
N ILE A 253 11.18 -11.48 -4.20
CA ILE A 253 11.38 -10.81 -5.50
C ILE A 253 12.59 -9.88 -5.36
N ASP A 254 13.69 -10.23 -6.03
CA ASP A 254 14.94 -9.47 -6.00
C ASP A 254 15.07 -8.54 -7.20
N PRO A 255 15.87 -7.45 -7.09
CA PRO A 255 16.20 -6.64 -8.23
C PRO A 255 17.05 -7.39 -9.25
N VAL A 256 16.98 -6.94 -10.49
CA VAL A 256 17.92 -7.38 -11.52
C VAL A 256 19.30 -6.82 -11.14
N MET A 257 20.28 -7.71 -10.99
CA MET A 257 21.64 -7.34 -10.61
C MET A 257 22.65 -8.34 -11.16
N SER A 258 23.90 -7.92 -11.28
CA SER A 258 24.98 -8.84 -11.65
C SER A 258 25.22 -9.88 -10.55
N ARG A 259 25.89 -10.99 -10.90
CA ARG A 259 26.27 -12.02 -9.91
C ARG A 259 27.07 -11.44 -8.74
N LYS A 260 28.01 -10.53 -9.03
CA LYS A 260 28.86 -9.90 -8.02
C LYS A 260 28.03 -9.04 -7.05
N GLU A 261 27.14 -8.20 -7.57
CA GLU A 261 26.25 -7.37 -6.74
C GLU A 261 25.30 -8.24 -5.90
N TYR A 262 24.83 -9.36 -6.44
CA TYR A 262 24.02 -10.32 -5.68
C TYR A 262 24.78 -10.93 -4.50
N GLU A 263 26.02 -11.38 -4.73
CA GLU A 263 26.88 -11.92 -3.67
C GLU A 263 27.17 -10.88 -2.58
N GLU A 264 27.49 -9.64 -2.97
CA GLU A 264 27.69 -8.51 -2.06
C GLU A 264 26.42 -8.18 -1.26
N THR A 265 25.25 -8.19 -1.92
CA THR A 265 23.95 -7.95 -1.28
C THR A 265 23.63 -9.05 -0.27
N CYS A 266 23.87 -10.31 -0.61
CA CYS A 266 23.67 -11.44 0.29
C CYS A 266 24.62 -11.40 1.49
N ALA A 267 25.89 -11.05 1.27
CA ALA A 267 26.87 -10.88 2.35
C ALA A 267 26.49 -9.71 3.27
N GLY A 268 26.02 -8.60 2.71
CA GLY A 268 25.52 -7.44 3.44
C GLY A 268 24.28 -7.77 4.27
N GLU A 269 23.28 -8.41 3.67
CA GLU A 269 22.07 -8.87 4.38
C GLU A 269 22.44 -9.86 5.48
N ARG A 270 23.36 -10.80 5.24
CA ARG A 270 23.81 -11.70 6.30
C ARG A 270 24.42 -10.91 7.47
N ARG A 271 25.41 -10.06 7.20
CA ARG A 271 26.18 -9.36 8.23
C ARG A 271 25.39 -8.32 9.00
N PHE A 272 24.61 -7.51 8.31
CA PHE A 272 23.93 -6.34 8.89
C PHE A 272 22.42 -6.54 9.08
N GLY A 273 21.85 -7.49 8.34
CA GLY A 273 20.44 -7.77 8.29
C GLY A 273 20.04 -9.01 9.09
N PHE A 274 20.84 -10.07 9.12
CA PHE A 274 20.50 -11.36 9.76
C PHE A 274 21.20 -11.56 11.10
N GLU A 275 22.54 -11.50 11.15
CA GLU A 275 23.31 -11.82 12.37
C GLU A 275 22.92 -10.98 13.60
N PRO A 276 22.62 -9.66 13.50
CA PRO A 276 22.20 -8.87 14.67
C PRO A 276 20.94 -9.40 15.36
N TRP A 277 20.00 -9.96 14.60
CA TRP A 277 18.72 -10.45 15.14
C TRP A 277 18.85 -11.80 15.87
N LYS A 278 19.96 -12.53 15.70
CA LYS A 278 20.20 -13.74 16.49
C LYS A 278 20.41 -13.43 17.97
N GLN A 279 21.06 -12.31 18.26
CA GLN A 279 21.40 -11.88 19.62
C GLN A 279 20.33 -10.95 20.19
N ASP A 280 19.54 -10.32 19.32
CA ASP A 280 18.47 -9.40 19.70
C ASP A 280 17.19 -9.71 18.89
N PRO A 281 16.46 -10.80 19.25
CA PRO A 281 15.33 -11.29 18.47
C PRO A 281 14.15 -10.32 18.38
N LEU A 282 14.01 -9.41 19.37
CA LEU A 282 12.95 -8.42 19.42
C LEU A 282 13.41 -7.01 19.01
N GLY A 283 14.70 -6.81 18.74
CA GLY A 283 15.27 -5.54 18.26
C GLY A 283 15.31 -4.43 19.32
N LEU A 284 15.55 -4.77 20.58
CA LEU A 284 15.56 -3.86 21.73
C LEU A 284 16.95 -3.39 22.13
N GLY A 285 17.99 -4.09 21.69
CA GLY A 285 19.39 -3.78 21.98
C GLY A 285 19.84 -2.48 21.31
N GLU A 286 20.99 -1.97 21.73
CA GLU A 286 21.51 -0.65 21.30
C GLU A 286 21.58 -0.49 19.78
N LEU A 287 22.04 -1.52 19.06
CA LEU A 287 22.23 -1.47 17.62
C LEU A 287 20.89 -1.40 16.85
N LEU A 288 19.95 -2.30 17.15
CA LEU A 288 18.67 -2.37 16.44
C LEU A 288 17.69 -1.31 16.95
N GLY A 289 17.62 -1.12 18.28
CA GLY A 289 16.86 -0.04 18.91
C GLY A 289 17.34 1.34 18.48
N GLY A 290 18.65 1.57 18.36
CA GLY A 290 19.21 2.81 17.82
C GLY A 290 18.78 3.07 16.37
N LYS A 291 18.76 2.04 15.52
CA LYS A 291 18.23 2.14 14.14
C LYS A 291 16.73 2.48 14.14
N ARG A 292 15.93 1.90 15.04
CA ARG A 292 14.50 2.23 15.19
C ARG A 292 14.31 3.70 15.54
N ILE A 293 15.05 4.20 16.53
CA ILE A 293 14.99 5.61 16.96
C ILE A 293 15.35 6.55 15.78
N GLN A 294 16.42 6.26 15.04
CA GLN A 294 16.81 7.05 13.86
C GLN A 294 15.74 7.07 12.77
N ARG A 295 14.90 6.03 12.70
CA ARG A 295 13.78 5.91 11.76
C ARG A 295 12.46 6.41 12.34
N GLY A 296 12.50 7.16 13.45
CA GLY A 296 11.32 7.80 14.02
C GLY A 296 10.47 6.91 14.92
N TRP A 297 10.97 5.76 15.39
CA TRP A 297 10.25 4.93 16.35
C TRP A 297 9.94 5.70 17.64
N ARG A 298 8.69 5.63 18.10
CA ARG A 298 8.22 6.26 19.34
C ARG A 298 7.59 5.21 20.23
N HIS A 299 8.03 5.12 21.48
CA HIS A 299 7.47 4.17 22.45
C HIS A 299 5.95 4.34 22.69
N SER A 300 5.41 5.55 22.50
CA SER A 300 3.96 5.79 22.60
C SER A 300 3.15 4.96 21.60
N ALA A 301 3.73 4.60 20.45
CA ALA A 301 3.07 3.77 19.43
C ALA A 301 2.70 2.38 19.95
N VAL A 302 3.41 1.87 20.97
CA VAL A 302 3.11 0.57 21.59
C VAL A 302 1.70 0.55 22.20
N GLN A 303 1.27 1.66 22.80
CA GLN A 303 -0.05 1.77 23.42
C GLN A 303 -1.16 1.78 22.36
N GLU A 304 -0.95 2.50 21.26
CA GLU A 304 -1.89 2.58 20.13
C GLU A 304 -2.02 1.22 19.42
N LEU A 305 -0.89 0.55 19.16
CA LEU A 305 -0.87 -0.78 18.54
C LEU A 305 -1.44 -1.86 19.47
N GLY A 306 -1.19 -1.74 20.77
CA GLY A 306 -1.64 -2.67 21.81
C GLY A 306 -3.09 -2.51 22.24
N ALA A 307 -3.78 -1.47 21.76
CA ALA A 307 -5.16 -1.19 22.14
C ALA A 307 -6.08 -2.35 21.73
N ASN A 308 -6.87 -2.86 22.68
CA ASN A 308 -7.80 -3.98 22.50
C ASN A 308 -7.16 -5.31 22.06
N LEU A 309 -5.88 -5.51 22.37
CA LEU A 309 -5.18 -6.78 22.19
C LEU A 309 -5.05 -7.56 23.50
N GLU A 310 -4.84 -8.86 23.37
CA GLU A 310 -4.59 -9.77 24.48
C GLU A 310 -3.32 -9.37 25.25
N GLU A 311 -3.29 -9.59 26.56
CA GLU A 311 -2.17 -9.18 27.43
C GLU A 311 -0.84 -9.77 26.97
N SER A 312 -0.82 -11.04 26.54
CA SER A 312 0.40 -11.68 26.00
C SER A 312 0.96 -10.95 24.77
N VAL A 313 0.09 -10.40 23.92
CA VAL A 313 0.50 -9.66 22.73
C VAL A 313 1.01 -8.26 23.09
N ARG A 314 0.40 -7.62 24.09
CA ARG A 314 0.90 -6.35 24.65
C ARG A 314 2.28 -6.52 25.27
N GLN A 315 2.49 -7.61 26.02
CA GLN A 315 3.80 -7.94 26.59
C GLN A 315 4.86 -8.14 25.49
N LEU A 316 4.51 -8.82 24.41
CA LEU A 316 5.38 -8.98 23.24
C LEU A 316 5.73 -7.63 22.58
N LEU A 317 4.74 -6.74 22.41
CA LEU A 317 4.96 -5.39 21.89
C LEU A 317 5.88 -4.53 22.79
N GLU A 318 5.79 -4.74 24.10
CA GLU A 318 6.68 -4.11 25.09
C GLU A 318 8.07 -4.76 25.15
N GLY A 319 8.33 -5.77 24.32
CA GLY A 319 9.63 -6.41 24.20
C GLY A 319 9.87 -7.55 25.19
N ARG A 320 8.81 -8.12 25.78
CA ARG A 320 8.92 -9.32 26.63
C ARG A 320 8.78 -10.58 25.77
N MET A 321 9.55 -11.61 26.08
CA MET A 321 9.34 -12.94 25.51
C MET A 321 8.10 -13.57 26.16
N VAL A 322 7.19 -14.10 25.35
CA VAL A 322 5.91 -14.63 25.82
C VAL A 322 5.64 -15.99 25.19
N ASP A 323 5.25 -16.95 26.04
CA ASP A 323 4.99 -18.32 25.62
C ASP A 323 3.51 -18.61 25.30
N ASP A 324 2.58 -17.78 25.71
CA ASP A 324 1.15 -18.01 25.47
C ASP A 324 0.58 -16.97 24.50
N LEU A 325 1.00 -17.06 23.24
CA LEU A 325 0.55 -16.18 22.18
C LEU A 325 -0.69 -16.77 21.48
N PRO A 326 -1.69 -15.95 21.11
CA PRO A 326 -3.00 -16.42 20.63
C PRO A 326 -2.96 -17.16 19.29
N TRP A 327 -1.85 -17.08 18.56
CA TRP A 327 -1.61 -17.81 17.31
C TRP A 327 -0.81 -19.11 17.49
N ARG A 328 -0.33 -19.42 18.70
CA ARG A 328 0.29 -20.72 18.97
C ARG A 328 -0.75 -21.82 18.83
N VAL A 329 -0.33 -22.91 18.20
CA VAL A 329 -1.12 -24.15 18.19
C VAL A 329 -0.77 -24.89 19.47
N VAL A 330 -1.75 -25.06 20.36
CA VAL A 330 -1.60 -25.98 21.48
C VAL A 330 -1.65 -27.38 20.87
N GLU A 331 -0.51 -28.08 20.79
CA GLU A 331 -0.56 -29.51 20.51
C GLU A 331 -1.32 -30.17 21.67
N PRO A 332 -2.36 -30.99 21.40
CA PRO A 332 -3.00 -31.75 22.45
C PRO A 332 -1.94 -32.65 23.09
N GLN A 333 -1.74 -32.50 24.40
CA GLN A 333 -0.85 -33.37 25.16
C GLN A 333 -1.20 -34.83 24.81
N LYS A 334 -0.25 -35.54 24.19
CA LYS A 334 -0.34 -37.00 24.09
C LYS A 334 -0.39 -37.51 25.52
N ASN A 335 -1.58 -37.88 25.99
CA ASN A 335 -1.72 -38.73 27.15
C ASN A 335 -0.88 -39.97 26.88
N SER A 336 0.28 -40.06 27.52
CA SER A 336 0.95 -41.34 27.70
C SER A 336 0.02 -42.16 28.59
N MET A 337 -0.87 -42.92 27.95
CA MET A 337 -1.41 -44.10 28.61
C MET A 337 -0.21 -45.01 28.84
N ALA A 338 0.25 -45.01 30.09
CA ALA A 338 0.96 -46.14 30.64
C ALA A 338 0.00 -47.33 30.54
N GLU A 339 0.33 -48.28 29.67
CA GLU A 339 -0.19 -49.62 29.79
C GLU A 339 0.73 -50.35 30.78
N ASP A 340 0.12 -50.77 31.89
CA ASP A 340 0.66 -51.64 32.93
C ASP A 340 1.03 -53.04 32.42
#